data_AF-A6JDU4-F1
#
_entry.id   AF-A6JDU4-F1
#
_cell.length_a   1.000
_cell.length_b   1.000
_cell.length_c   1.000
_cell.angle_alpha   90.00
_cell.angle_beta   90.00
_cell.angle_gamma   90.00
#
_symmetry.space_group_name_H-M   'P 1'
#
loop_
_entity.id
_entity.type
_entity.pdbx_description
1 polymer ?
#
loop_
_entity_poly.entity_id
_entity_poly.type
_entity_poly.pdbx_seq_one_letter_code
_entity_poly.pdbx_strand_id
1 'polypeptide(L)'
;MIIQRVVLDSRPGKNGNPVAENFRVEEVSLPDTINEGQVRVRTLYLSVDPYMRCKMNEETGADYLAPWQLAQVADGGGLGVIEESKHQKLAKGDFVTSFYWPWQTKAILDGNGLEKVDPQLVDGHLSYFLGAIGMPGLTSLIGVQEKGHVSAGSNQTMVVSGAAGACGSLAGQVKFAKIT
;
A
#
# COMPACT_ATOMS: atom_id res chain seq x y z
N MET A 1 -7.63 10.23 22.14
CA MET A 1 -6.74 9.12 22.59
C MET A 1 -5.30 9.30 22.07
N ILE A 2 -4.26 8.81 22.75
CA ILE A 2 -2.86 8.88 22.23
C ILE A 2 -2.62 7.73 21.22
N ILE A 3 -1.96 8.05 20.11
CA ILE A 3 -1.55 7.10 19.06
C ILE A 3 -0.09 7.33 18.68
N GLN A 4 0.54 6.31 18.09
CA GLN A 4 1.86 6.43 17.46
C GLN A 4 1.73 6.70 15.96
N ARG A 5 2.61 7.53 15.41
CA ARG A 5 2.80 7.79 13.98
C ARG A 5 4.27 7.80 13.57
N VAL A 6 4.54 7.54 12.30
CA VAL A 6 5.88 7.66 11.70
C VAL A 6 5.92 8.87 10.78
N VAL A 7 6.91 9.74 10.98
CA VAL A 7 7.16 10.91 10.14
C VAL A 7 8.50 10.78 9.41
N LEU A 8 8.64 11.47 8.27
CA LEU A 8 9.95 11.62 7.62
C LEU A 8 10.80 12.61 8.42
N ASP A 9 11.92 12.15 8.97
CA ASP A 9 12.82 12.94 9.83
C ASP A 9 13.92 13.63 9.03
N SER A 10 14.49 12.92 8.06
CA SER A 10 15.56 13.43 7.19
C SER A 10 15.51 12.80 5.81
N ARG A 11 16.12 13.47 4.82
CA ARG A 11 16.24 12.94 3.45
C ARG A 11 17.63 12.33 3.26
N PRO A 12 17.76 11.15 2.66
CA PRO A 12 19.06 10.56 2.33
C PRO A 12 19.76 11.26 1.15
N GLY A 13 19.09 12.22 0.50
CA GLY A 13 19.54 12.80 -0.77
C GLY A 13 19.32 11.87 -1.97
N LYS A 14 19.40 12.41 -3.20
CA LYS A 14 19.06 11.65 -4.42
C LYS A 14 19.94 10.41 -4.64
N ASN A 15 21.22 10.49 -4.26
CA ASN A 15 22.21 9.43 -4.45
C ASN A 15 22.57 8.68 -3.15
N GLY A 16 21.92 9.00 -2.03
CA GLY A 16 22.19 8.34 -0.75
C GLY A 16 21.32 7.10 -0.53
N ASN A 17 21.78 6.24 0.37
CA ASN A 17 21.03 5.07 0.79
C ASN A 17 20.02 5.46 1.88
N PRO A 18 18.77 4.98 1.82
CA PRO A 18 17.82 5.18 2.90
C PRO A 18 18.26 4.38 4.13
N VAL A 19 18.08 4.97 5.30
CA VAL A 19 18.36 4.37 6.62
C VAL A 19 17.15 4.52 7.54
N ALA A 20 17.08 3.74 8.61
CA ALA A 20 15.95 3.75 9.53
C ALA A 20 15.77 5.14 10.18
N GLU A 21 16.88 5.82 10.46
CA GLU A 21 16.94 7.16 11.06
C GLU A 21 16.43 8.27 10.14
N ASN A 22 16.13 7.96 8.87
CA ASN A 22 15.36 8.87 8.03
C ASN A 22 13.89 8.99 8.48
N PHE A 23 13.44 8.11 9.37
CA PHE A 23 12.10 8.12 9.93
C PHE A 23 12.15 8.26 11.45
N ARG A 24 11.15 8.94 12.00
CA ARG A 24 10.98 9.13 13.45
C ARG A 24 9.59 8.70 13.87
N VAL A 25 9.52 7.93 14.95
CA VAL A 25 8.24 7.60 15.62
C VAL A 25 7.92 8.71 16.60
N GLU A 26 6.68 9.18 16.60
CA GLU A 26 6.18 10.14 17.58
C GLU A 26 4.75 9.84 18.00
N GLU A 27 4.37 10.37 19.17
CA GLU A 27 3.03 10.23 19.72
C GLU A 27 2.20 11.49 19.46
N VAL A 28 0.93 11.30 19.09
CA VAL A 28 -0.01 12.39 18.88
C VAL A 28 -1.38 12.07 19.48
N SER A 29 -2.14 13.10 19.81
CA SER A 29 -3.54 12.94 20.22
C SER A 29 -4.43 12.79 18.99
N LEU A 30 -5.17 11.69 18.89
CA LEU A 30 -6.23 11.49 17.92
C LEU A 30 -7.56 12.04 18.48
N PRO A 31 -8.30 12.85 17.71
CA PRO A 31 -9.61 13.37 18.11
C PRO A 31 -10.58 12.27 18.55
N ASP A 32 -11.36 12.56 19.59
CA ASP A 32 -12.33 11.60 20.14
C ASP A 32 -13.62 11.51 19.32
N THR A 33 -13.88 12.47 18.42
CA THR A 33 -15.03 12.47 17.50
C THR A 33 -14.61 12.44 16.04
N ILE A 34 -15.41 11.80 15.18
CA ILE A 34 -15.29 11.85 13.71
C ILE A 34 -16.42 12.70 13.10
N ASN A 35 -16.17 13.31 11.93
CA ASN A 35 -17.16 14.09 11.19
C ASN A 35 -17.99 13.21 10.23
N GLU A 36 -19.09 13.76 9.69
CA GLU A 36 -19.86 13.09 8.62
C GLU A 36 -18.96 12.74 7.43
N GLY A 37 -19.15 11.56 6.85
CA GLY A 37 -18.32 11.02 5.78
C GLY A 37 -16.98 10.41 6.23
N GLN A 38 -16.58 10.59 7.49
CA GLN A 38 -15.33 10.02 8.01
C GLN A 38 -15.53 8.66 8.69
N VAL A 39 -14.42 7.93 8.81
CA VAL A 39 -14.32 6.70 9.59
C VAL A 39 -13.09 6.75 10.49
N ARG A 40 -13.17 6.13 11.67
CA ARG A 40 -12.00 5.82 12.50
C ARG A 40 -11.57 4.39 12.22
N VAL A 41 -10.31 4.22 11.84
CA VAL A 41 -9.71 2.92 11.54
C VAL A 41 -8.60 2.57 12.53
N ARG A 42 -8.44 1.27 12.80
CA ARG A 42 -7.24 0.70 13.41
C ARG A 42 -6.42 0.02 12.32
N THR A 43 -5.18 0.45 12.19
CA THR A 43 -4.23 -0.10 11.22
C THR A 43 -3.85 -1.52 11.62
N LEU A 44 -3.85 -2.45 10.66
CA LEU A 44 -3.44 -3.83 10.88
C LEU A 44 -2.13 -4.12 10.16
N TYR A 45 -2.01 -3.67 8.90
CA TYR A 45 -0.84 -3.89 8.07
C TYR A 45 -0.50 -2.62 7.29
N LEU A 46 0.80 -2.38 7.11
CA LEU A 46 1.35 -1.35 6.24
C LEU A 46 2.33 -2.02 5.27
N SER A 47 2.33 -1.54 4.03
CA SER A 47 3.30 -1.95 3.01
C SER A 47 4.55 -1.06 3.08
N VAL A 48 5.67 -1.62 2.66
CA VAL A 48 6.90 -0.88 2.34
C VAL A 48 7.34 -1.31 0.94
N ASP A 49 7.47 -0.35 0.04
CA ASP A 49 7.61 -0.64 -1.39
C ASP A 49 8.79 0.13 -2.00
N PRO A 50 9.47 -0.42 -3.02
CA PRO A 50 10.61 0.25 -3.66
C PRO A 50 10.30 1.66 -4.18
N TYR A 51 9.07 1.93 -4.64
CA TYR A 51 8.68 3.27 -5.11
C TYR A 51 8.77 4.34 -4.00
N MET A 52 8.65 3.96 -2.73
CA MET A 52 8.72 4.89 -1.60
C MET A 52 10.09 5.58 -1.52
N ARG A 53 11.14 4.97 -2.09
CA ARG A 53 12.48 5.60 -2.14
C ARG A 53 12.45 6.94 -2.86
N CYS A 54 11.68 7.09 -3.94
CA CYS A 54 11.61 8.38 -4.63
C CYS A 54 10.82 9.42 -3.81
N LYS A 55 9.83 9.00 -3.01
CA LYS A 55 9.09 9.88 -2.10
C LYS A 55 9.97 10.49 -1.00
N MET A 56 11.12 9.89 -0.69
CA MET A 56 12.09 10.46 0.28
C MET A 56 12.91 11.63 -0.29
N ASN A 57 12.98 11.80 -1.61
CA ASN A 57 13.65 12.93 -2.25
C ASN A 57 12.79 14.20 -2.19
N GLU A 58 13.41 15.36 -2.45
CA GLU A 58 12.66 16.63 -2.61
C GLU A 58 11.74 16.59 -3.84
N GLU A 59 12.18 15.92 -4.90
CA GLU A 59 11.41 15.67 -6.11
C GLU A 59 11.37 14.18 -6.42
N THR A 60 10.19 13.66 -6.75
CA THR A 60 9.97 12.26 -7.12
C THR A 60 10.38 11.96 -8.56
N GLY A 61 10.38 12.99 -9.43
CA GLY A 61 10.57 12.86 -10.88
C GLY A 61 9.34 12.30 -11.62
N ALA A 62 8.18 12.27 -10.96
CA ALA A 62 6.95 11.71 -11.51
C ALA A 62 5.73 12.49 -11.02
N ASP A 63 4.89 12.95 -11.95
CA ASP A 63 3.69 13.75 -11.62
C ASP A 63 2.61 12.95 -10.87
N TYR A 64 2.66 11.62 -10.96
CA TYR A 64 1.72 10.71 -10.31
C TYR A 64 2.11 10.36 -8.85
N LEU A 65 3.25 10.86 -8.35
CA LEU A 65 3.71 10.64 -6.97
C LEU A 65 4.23 11.94 -6.35
N ALA A 66 3.64 12.35 -5.24
CA ALA A 66 4.15 13.48 -4.46
C ALA A 66 5.28 13.05 -3.49
N PRO A 67 6.29 13.91 -3.26
CA PRO A 67 7.32 13.66 -2.25
C PRO A 67 6.74 13.76 -0.84
N TRP A 68 7.23 12.92 0.06
CA TRP A 68 6.95 13.07 1.49
C TRP A 68 7.57 14.37 2.01
N GLN A 69 6.86 15.01 2.93
CA GLN A 69 7.28 16.26 3.56
C GLN A 69 7.99 15.95 4.89
N LEU A 70 9.05 16.72 5.19
CA LEU A 70 9.76 16.60 6.46
C LEU A 70 8.83 16.91 7.63
N ALA A 71 8.98 16.16 8.73
CA ALA A 71 8.17 16.20 9.93
C ALA A 71 6.65 15.96 9.72
N GLN A 72 6.25 15.51 8.52
CA GLN A 72 4.88 15.07 8.24
C GLN A 72 4.80 13.56 8.23
N VAL A 73 3.59 13.04 8.50
CA VAL A 73 3.32 11.61 8.53
C VAL A 73 3.60 10.98 7.16
N ALA A 74 4.33 9.85 7.16
CA ALA A 74 4.53 9.06 5.96
C ALA A 74 3.24 8.30 5.59
N ASP A 75 3.08 7.94 4.32
CA ASP A 75 1.89 7.28 3.80
C ASP A 75 2.20 6.31 2.66
N GLY A 76 1.40 5.24 2.55
CA GLY A 76 1.53 4.25 1.50
C GLY A 76 0.42 3.21 1.54
N GLY A 77 0.63 2.06 0.90
CA GLY A 77 -0.32 0.95 0.97
C GLY A 77 -0.56 0.52 2.42
N GLY A 78 -1.82 0.44 2.83
CA GLY A 78 -2.18 -0.03 4.17
C GLY A 78 -3.57 -0.61 4.23
N LEU A 79 -3.77 -1.47 5.23
CA LEU A 79 -5.02 -2.16 5.49
C LEU A 79 -5.35 -2.10 6.97
N GLY A 80 -6.62 -1.87 7.28
CA GLY A 80 -7.11 -1.81 8.64
C GLY A 80 -8.57 -2.22 8.77
N VAL A 81 -9.06 -2.09 10.00
CA VAL A 81 -10.46 -2.36 10.35
C VAL A 81 -11.12 -1.09 10.87
N ILE A 82 -12.37 -0.87 10.48
CA ILE A 82 -13.17 0.27 10.95
C ILE A 82 -13.61 0.03 12.40
N GLU A 83 -13.25 0.94 13.30
CA GLU A 83 -13.68 0.95 14.70
C GLU A 83 -14.94 1.80 14.93
N GLU A 84 -15.12 2.86 14.13
CA GLU A 84 -16.26 3.79 14.16
C GLU A 84 -16.50 4.37 12.75
N SER A 85 -17.75 4.58 12.35
CA SER A 85 -18.10 5.11 11.02
C SER A 85 -19.22 6.14 11.09
N LYS A 86 -19.07 7.23 10.32
CA LYS A 86 -20.13 8.15 9.90
C LYS A 86 -20.21 8.23 8.37
N HIS A 87 -19.85 7.15 7.68
CA HIS A 87 -19.91 7.05 6.23
C HIS A 87 -20.99 6.06 5.79
N GLN A 88 -21.79 6.41 4.78
CA GLN A 88 -23.00 5.65 4.42
C GLN A 88 -22.72 4.23 3.89
N LYS A 89 -21.54 3.99 3.29
CA LYS A 89 -21.19 2.70 2.66
C LYS A 89 -20.23 1.84 3.48
N LEU A 90 -19.79 2.33 4.64
CA LEU A 90 -18.76 1.68 5.44
C LEU A 90 -19.26 1.51 6.88
N ALA A 91 -19.10 0.32 7.45
CA ALA A 91 -19.58 0.00 8.79
C ALA A 91 -18.43 -0.42 9.71
N LYS A 92 -18.65 -0.28 11.02
CA LYS A 92 -17.75 -0.83 12.04
C LYS A 92 -17.55 -2.33 11.80
N GLY A 93 -16.30 -2.78 11.83
CA GLY A 93 -15.91 -4.16 11.55
C GLY A 93 -15.52 -4.43 10.10
N ASP A 94 -15.81 -3.52 9.16
CA ASP A 94 -15.35 -3.66 7.78
C ASP A 94 -13.83 -3.55 7.70
N PHE A 95 -13.24 -4.38 6.83
CA PHE A 95 -11.83 -4.27 6.44
C PHE A 95 -11.70 -3.38 5.22
N VAL A 96 -10.76 -2.45 5.28
CA VAL A 96 -10.56 -1.42 4.25
C VAL A 96 -9.09 -1.24 3.92
N THR A 97 -8.81 -0.87 2.68
CA THR A 97 -7.46 -0.59 2.17
C THR A 97 -7.38 0.81 1.57
N SER A 98 -6.17 1.37 1.53
CA SER A 98 -5.85 2.62 0.82
C SER A 98 -4.40 2.62 0.36
N PHE A 99 -4.12 3.28 -0.77
CA PHE A 99 -2.76 3.54 -1.24
C PHE A 99 -2.09 4.74 -0.52
N TYR A 100 -2.89 5.51 0.23
CA TYR A 100 -2.48 6.70 0.98
C TYR A 100 -2.74 6.50 2.48
N TRP A 101 -2.58 5.27 2.97
CA TRP A 101 -2.77 4.94 4.38
C TRP A 101 -1.66 5.59 5.21
N PRO A 102 -1.98 6.49 6.16
CA PRO A 102 -0.96 7.15 6.96
C PRO A 102 -0.32 6.14 7.91
N TRP A 103 0.99 6.23 8.08
CA TRP A 103 1.76 5.34 8.97
C TRP A 103 1.47 5.68 10.44
N GLN A 104 0.31 5.23 10.91
CA GLN A 104 -0.23 5.47 12.25
C GLN A 104 -0.92 4.22 12.76
N THR A 105 -0.94 4.04 14.07
CA THR A 105 -1.63 2.90 14.72
C THR A 105 -3.16 2.97 14.58
N LYS A 106 -3.72 4.18 14.59
CA LYS A 106 -5.12 4.48 14.25
C LYS A 106 -5.19 5.78 13.45
N ALA A 107 -6.21 5.94 12.64
CA ALA A 107 -6.42 7.15 11.84
C ALA A 107 -7.91 7.50 11.73
N ILE A 108 -8.19 8.79 11.48
CA ILE A 108 -9.50 9.25 11.01
C ILE A 108 -9.33 9.58 9.53
N LEU A 109 -10.07 8.91 8.66
CA LEU A 109 -9.95 9.00 7.21
C LEU A 109 -11.30 9.36 6.58
N ASP A 110 -11.26 10.02 5.43
CA ASP A 110 -12.45 10.17 4.58
C ASP A 110 -12.83 8.79 4.01
N GLY A 111 -14.07 8.37 4.24
CA GLY A 111 -14.57 7.08 3.79
C GLY A 111 -14.59 6.91 2.27
N ASN A 112 -14.59 8.00 1.49
CA ASN A 112 -14.55 7.94 0.02
C ASN A 112 -13.15 7.57 -0.52
N GLY A 113 -12.09 7.74 0.28
CA GLY A 113 -10.72 7.38 -0.09
C GLY A 113 -10.33 5.95 0.28
N LEU A 114 -11.31 5.13 0.69
CA LEU A 114 -11.12 3.78 1.19
C LEU A 114 -11.86 2.78 0.32
N GLU A 115 -11.20 1.66 0.06
CA GLU A 115 -11.82 0.52 -0.62
C GLU A 115 -12.10 -0.58 0.40
N LYS A 116 -13.35 -1.04 0.46
CA LYS A 116 -13.73 -2.19 1.28
C LYS A 116 -13.23 -3.47 0.62
N VAL A 117 -12.58 -4.34 1.40
CA VAL A 117 -12.06 -5.63 0.92
C VAL A 117 -12.86 -6.79 1.50
N ASP A 118 -12.97 -7.88 0.74
CA ASP A 118 -13.60 -9.12 1.17
C ASP A 118 -12.55 -10.13 1.68
N PRO A 119 -12.48 -10.41 3.00
CA PRO A 119 -11.51 -11.36 3.55
C PRO A 119 -11.56 -12.76 2.95
N GLN A 120 -12.68 -13.17 2.34
CA GLN A 120 -12.81 -14.48 1.71
C GLN A 120 -11.90 -14.65 0.49
N LEU A 121 -11.54 -13.55 -0.21
CA LEU A 121 -10.64 -13.61 -1.36
C LEU A 121 -9.20 -14.00 -0.99
N VAL A 122 -8.86 -13.95 0.30
CA VAL A 122 -7.52 -14.22 0.83
C VAL A 122 -7.56 -15.23 1.98
N ASP A 123 -8.65 -15.98 2.15
CA ASP A 123 -8.83 -16.92 3.27
C ASP A 123 -8.52 -16.32 4.65
N GLY A 124 -8.85 -15.04 4.84
CA GLY A 124 -8.55 -14.28 6.06
C GLY A 124 -7.10 -13.78 6.20
N HIS A 125 -6.20 -14.09 5.28
CA HIS A 125 -4.83 -13.55 5.23
C HIS A 125 -4.82 -12.12 4.66
N LEU A 126 -5.36 -11.17 5.42
CA LEU A 126 -5.58 -9.79 4.97
C LEU A 126 -4.33 -9.09 4.40
N SER A 127 -3.13 -9.41 4.89
CA SER A 127 -1.89 -8.84 4.37
C SER A 127 -1.64 -9.17 2.89
N TYR A 128 -2.27 -10.21 2.33
CA TYR A 128 -2.15 -10.56 0.93
C TYR A 128 -2.74 -9.50 -0.01
N PHE A 129 -3.67 -8.66 0.46
CA PHE A 129 -4.16 -7.49 -0.28
C PHE A 129 -3.09 -6.41 -0.52
N LEU A 130 -1.98 -6.44 0.22
CA LEU A 130 -0.84 -5.55 0.01
C LEU A 130 0.25 -6.20 -0.85
N GLY A 131 0.06 -7.45 -1.30
CA GLY A 131 1.06 -8.25 -1.99
C GLY A 131 0.48 -9.01 -3.17
N ALA A 132 0.40 -10.34 -3.04
CA ALA A 132 0.05 -11.23 -4.15
C ALA A 132 -1.37 -11.08 -4.67
N ILE A 133 -2.31 -10.70 -3.80
CA ILE A 133 -3.71 -10.40 -4.16
C ILE A 133 -3.93 -8.88 -4.08
N GLY A 134 -2.89 -8.12 -4.42
CA GLY A 134 -2.83 -6.66 -4.34
C GLY A 134 -2.03 -6.06 -5.48
N MET A 135 -1.56 -4.83 -5.27
CA MET A 135 -0.79 -4.07 -6.29
C MET A 135 0.41 -4.83 -6.86
N PRO A 136 1.27 -5.50 -6.06
CA PRO A 136 2.37 -6.31 -6.61
C PRO A 136 1.92 -7.47 -7.51
N GLY A 137 0.88 -8.20 -7.12
CA GLY A 137 0.31 -9.28 -7.93
C GLY A 137 -0.33 -8.77 -9.23
N LEU A 138 -1.11 -7.69 -9.15
CA LEU A 138 -1.68 -7.02 -10.33
C LEU A 138 -0.57 -6.54 -11.28
N THR A 139 0.52 -5.99 -10.75
CA THR A 139 1.67 -5.56 -11.56
C THR A 139 2.27 -6.71 -12.35
N SER A 140 2.46 -7.87 -11.72
CA SER A 140 2.96 -9.06 -12.40
C SER A 140 1.99 -9.60 -13.44
N LEU A 141 0.71 -9.72 -13.10
CA LEU A 141 -0.32 -10.24 -14.01
C LEU A 141 -0.49 -9.34 -15.24
N ILE A 142 -0.76 -8.05 -15.03
CA ILE A 142 -1.01 -7.08 -16.10
C ILE A 142 0.25 -6.88 -16.94
N GLY A 143 1.44 -6.81 -16.31
CA GLY A 143 2.69 -6.67 -17.04
C GLY A 143 2.95 -7.82 -18.00
N VAL A 144 2.71 -9.06 -17.55
CA VAL A 144 2.84 -10.26 -18.39
C VAL A 144 1.77 -10.29 -19.49
N GLN A 145 0.51 -9.98 -19.18
CA GLN A 145 -0.59 -10.01 -20.15
C GLN A 145 -0.44 -8.93 -21.24
N GLU A 146 -0.16 -7.69 -20.84
CA GLU A 146 -0.19 -6.54 -21.75
C GLU A 146 1.14 -6.28 -22.46
N LYS A 147 2.26 -6.73 -21.87
CA LYS A 147 3.62 -6.46 -22.40
C LYS A 147 4.46 -7.71 -22.63
N GLY A 148 4.08 -8.85 -22.05
CA GLY A 148 4.84 -10.10 -22.19
C GLY A 148 4.75 -10.74 -23.58
N HIS A 149 3.71 -10.43 -24.35
CA HIS A 149 3.47 -11.00 -25.71
C HIS A 149 3.62 -12.53 -25.76
N VAL A 150 3.14 -13.20 -24.71
CA VAL A 150 3.23 -14.66 -24.61
C VAL A 150 1.96 -15.31 -25.12
N SER A 151 2.11 -16.38 -25.90
CA SER A 151 1.00 -17.13 -26.48
C SER A 151 0.93 -18.54 -25.92
N ALA A 152 -0.27 -19.08 -25.72
CA ALA A 152 -0.41 -20.48 -25.33
C ALA A 152 0.21 -21.39 -26.41
N GLY A 153 1.05 -22.33 -25.99
CA GLY A 153 1.76 -23.25 -26.89
C GLY A 153 3.04 -22.71 -27.53
N SER A 154 3.42 -21.45 -27.27
CA SER A 154 4.75 -20.98 -27.62
C SER A 154 5.78 -21.53 -26.61
N ASN A 155 6.88 -22.09 -27.09
CA ASN A 155 7.99 -22.55 -26.25
C ASN A 155 8.91 -21.38 -25.88
N GLN A 156 8.33 -20.31 -25.34
CA GLN A 156 9.07 -19.12 -24.90
C GLN A 156 9.72 -19.37 -23.52
N THR A 157 10.91 -18.79 -23.33
CA THR A 157 11.61 -18.80 -22.03
C THR A 157 11.49 -17.42 -21.40
N MET A 158 10.99 -17.36 -20.16
CA MET A 158 10.94 -16.13 -19.37
C MET A 158 12.11 -16.10 -18.38
N VAL A 159 12.75 -14.94 -18.26
CA VAL A 159 13.75 -14.66 -17.23
C VAL A 159 13.21 -13.54 -16.34
N VAL A 160 13.27 -13.72 -15.03
CA VAL A 160 12.77 -12.74 -14.05
C VAL A 160 13.94 -12.30 -13.16
N SER A 161 14.25 -11.01 -13.15
CA SER A 161 15.15 -10.41 -12.16
C SER A 161 14.39 -10.11 -10.87
N GLY A 162 15.09 -10.10 -9.72
CA GLY A 162 14.40 -9.96 -8.43
C GLY A 162 13.35 -11.05 -8.18
N ALA A 163 13.58 -12.26 -8.70
CA ALA A 163 12.61 -13.35 -8.76
C ALA A 163 12.05 -13.81 -7.40
N ALA A 164 12.75 -13.52 -6.29
CA ALA A 164 12.27 -13.83 -4.94
C ALA A 164 11.45 -12.69 -4.29
N GLY A 165 11.33 -11.53 -4.95
CA GLY A 165 10.55 -10.39 -4.46
C GLY A 165 9.05 -10.54 -4.70
N ALA A 166 8.26 -9.59 -4.18
CA ALA A 166 6.79 -9.62 -4.25
C ALA A 166 6.27 -9.77 -5.69
N CYS A 167 6.69 -8.89 -6.61
CA CYS A 167 6.29 -9.02 -8.02
C CYS A 167 6.95 -10.23 -8.70
N GLY A 168 8.28 -10.37 -8.56
CA GLY A 168 9.07 -11.35 -9.30
C GLY A 168 8.67 -12.80 -9.03
N SER A 169 8.37 -13.13 -7.77
CA SER A 169 7.94 -14.47 -7.37
C SER A 169 6.61 -14.87 -8.01
N LEU A 170 5.73 -13.90 -8.27
CA LEU A 170 4.46 -14.11 -8.94
C LEU A 170 4.61 -14.10 -10.46
N ALA A 171 5.44 -13.22 -11.00
CA ALA A 171 5.63 -13.08 -12.45
C ALA A 171 6.05 -14.40 -13.11
N GLY A 172 6.94 -15.17 -12.47
CA GLY A 172 7.35 -16.50 -12.95
C GLY A 172 6.28 -17.59 -12.83
N GLN A 173 5.20 -17.34 -12.08
CA GLN A 173 4.09 -18.27 -11.86
C GLN A 173 2.83 -17.92 -12.65
N VAL A 174 2.71 -16.69 -13.17
CA VAL A 174 1.56 -16.26 -13.98
C VAL A 174 1.41 -17.21 -15.17
N LYS A 175 0.33 -17.98 -15.17
CA LYS A 175 -0.01 -18.86 -16.28
C LYS A 175 -0.60 -18.07 -17.43
N PHE A 176 -0.21 -18.42 -18.65
CA PHE A 176 -0.78 -17.87 -19.87
C PHE A 176 -2.15 -18.49 -20.16
N ALA A 177 -3.16 -18.10 -19.38
CA ALA A 177 -4.54 -18.34 -19.74
C ALA A 177 -5.11 -17.04 -20.31
N LYS A 178 -5.61 -17.09 -21.55
CA LYS A 178 -6.52 -16.03 -22.02
C LYS A 178 -7.71 -16.06 -21.06
N ILE A 179 -7.96 -14.95 -20.37
CA ILE A 179 -9.26 -14.73 -19.73
C ILE A 179 -10.19 -14.37 -20.89
N THR A 180 -10.84 -15.37 -21.47
CA THR A 180 -11.97 -15.20 -22.41
C THR A 180 -13.25 -14.93 -21.65
#